data_AF-A0A285M3K7-F1
#
_entry.id   AF-A0A285M3K7-F1
#
_cell.length_a   1.000
_cell.length_b   1.000
_cell.length_c   1.000
_cell.angle_alpha   90.00
_cell.angle_beta   90.00
_cell.angle_gamma   90.00
#
_symmetry.space_group_name_H-M   'P 1'
#
loop_
_entity.id
_entity.type
_entity.pdbx_description
1 polymer ?
#
loop_
_entity_poly.entity_id
_entity_poly.type
_entity_poly.pdbx_seq_one_letter_code
_entity_poly.pdbx_strand_id
1 'polypeptide(L)' 'MVHRYSVRPHLLDETAIREAIRRTGLQMHERGMITDELIENYTVDLDLLASTMRAMDSVPLEHARAA' A
#
# COMPACT_ATOMS: atom_id res chain seq x y z
N MET A 1 16.38 24.92 -13.62
CA MET A 1 15.57 23.72 -13.35
C MET A 1 15.78 23.32 -11.90
N VAL A 2 14.86 23.70 -11.01
CA VAL A 2 14.97 23.38 -9.58
C VAL A 2 14.54 21.93 -9.43
N HIS A 3 15.50 21.02 -9.20
CA HIS A 3 15.18 19.66 -8.76
C HIS A 3 14.49 19.81 -7.40
N ARG A 4 13.16 19.69 -7.41
CA ARG A 4 12.36 19.65 -6.20
C ARG A 4 12.77 18.35 -5.50
N TYR A 5 13.66 18.45 -4.51
CA TYR A 5 13.92 17.37 -3.58
C TYR A 5 12.58 17.05 -2.92
N SER A 6 11.88 16.05 -3.45
CA SER A 6 10.73 15.44 -2.79
C SER A 6 11.34 14.72 -1.58
N VAL A 7 11.47 15.44 -0.47
CA VAL A 7 11.88 14.88 0.81
C VAL A 7 10.80 13.85 1.12
N ARG A 8 11.08 12.58 0.83
CA ARG A 8 10.09 11.51 0.92
C ARG A 8 9.54 11.50 2.35
N PRO A 9 8.27 11.89 2.52
CA PRO A 9 7.74 12.13 3.85
C PRO A 9 7.63 10.77 4.55
N HIS A 10 8.22 10.68 5.75
CA HIS A 10 8.11 9.62 6.79
C HIS A 10 8.02 8.15 6.34
N LEU A 11 8.81 7.28 6.98
CA LEU A 11 8.66 5.83 6.83
C LEU A 11 7.22 5.43 7.19
N LEU A 12 6.50 4.79 6.26
CA LEU A 12 5.14 4.35 6.53
C LEU A 12 5.12 3.09 7.40
N ASP A 13 4.37 3.14 8.50
CA ASP A 13 3.98 1.96 9.26
C ASP A 13 2.83 1.20 8.57
N GLU A 14 2.54 -0.03 9.02
CA GLU A 14 1.50 -0.90 8.42
C GLU A 14 0.15 -0.19 8.24
N THR A 15 -0.31 0.57 9.24
CA THR A 15 -1.59 1.29 9.16
C THR A 15 -1.57 2.35 8.06
N ALA A 16 -0.48 3.11 7.96
CA ALA A 16 -0.33 4.13 6.95
C ALA A 16 -0.20 3.52 5.54
N ILE A 17 0.47 2.36 5.42
CA ILE A 17 0.49 1.57 4.18
C ILE A 17 -0.92 1.16 3.77
N ARG A 18 -1.72 0.60 4.69
CA ARG A 18 -3.11 0.20 4.41
C ARG A 18 -3.97 1.38 3.95
N GLU A 19 -3.82 2.54 4.58
CA GLU A 19 -4.51 3.76 4.17
C GLU A 19 -4.04 4.28 2.82
N ALA A 20 -2.72 4.29 2.56
CA ALA A 20 -2.15 4.69 1.28
C ALA A 20 -2.68 3.81 0.14
N ILE A 21 -2.68 2.48 0.32
CA ILE A 21 -3.25 1.53 -0.65
C ILE A 21 -4.74 1.79 -0.87
N ARG A 22 -5.52 2.09 0.18
CA ARG A 22 -6.94 2.44 0.01
C ARG A 22 -7.15 3.75 -0.76
N ARG A 23 -6.24 4.72 -0.61
CA ARG A 23 -6.31 6.01 -1.30
C ARG A 23 -5.95 5.91 -2.78
N THR A 24 -5.15 4.93 -3.20
CA THR A 24 -4.85 4.73 -4.62
C THR A 24 -6.09 4.30 -5.42
N GLY A 25 -7.07 3.66 -4.76
CA GLY A 25 -8.25 3.11 -5.43
C GLY A 25 -7.96 1.87 -6.28
N LEU A 26 -6.72 1.40 -6.28
CA LEU A 26 -6.26 0.23 -7.03
C LEU A 26 -6.67 -1.07 -6.31
N GLN A 27 -6.88 -2.13 -7.09
CA GLN A 27 -7.24 -3.43 -6.56
C GLN A 27 -6.01 -4.29 -6.24
N MET A 28 -6.19 -5.31 -5.39
CA MET A 28 -5.11 -6.21 -4.96
C MET A 28 -4.51 -7.08 -6.08
N HIS A 29 -5.12 -7.12 -7.27
CA HIS A 29 -4.52 -7.76 -8.44
C HIS A 29 -3.54 -6.83 -9.18
N GLU A 30 -3.57 -5.52 -8.87
CA GLU A 30 -2.73 -4.46 -9.43
C GLU A 30 -1.53 -4.15 -8.53
N ARG A 31 -0.98 -5.17 -7.85
CA ARG A 31 0.04 -5.00 -6.80
C ARG A 31 1.28 -4.23 -7.28
N GLY A 32 1.66 -4.41 -8.55
CA GLY A 32 2.74 -3.66 -9.16
C GLY A 32 2.49 -2.15 -9.13
N MET A 33 1.33 -1.72 -9.65
CA MET A 33 0.95 -0.31 -9.69
C MET A 33 0.78 0.30 -8.29
N ILE A 34 0.25 -0.47 -7.34
CA ILE A 34 0.19 -0.07 -5.92
C ILE A 34 1.60 0.18 -5.38
N THR A 35 2.53 -0.74 -5.66
CA THR A 35 3.91 -0.64 -5.17
C THR A 35 4.59 0.58 -5.77
N ASP A 36 4.51 0.78 -7.09
CA ASP A 36 5.07 1.94 -7.79
C ASP A 36 4.55 3.26 -7.20
N GLU A 37 3.23 3.40 -7.06
CA GLU A 37 2.63 4.61 -6.49
C GLU A 37 3.10 4.88 -5.05
N LEU A 38 3.24 3.83 -4.23
CA LEU A 38 3.70 3.98 -2.85
C LEU A 38 5.19 4.34 -2.77
N ILE A 39 6.05 3.74 -3.59
CA ILE A 39 7.49 4.05 -3.58
C ILE A 39 7.82 5.38 -4.25
N GLU A 40 6.97 5.89 -5.14
CA GLU A 40 7.14 7.21 -5.77
C GLU A 40 6.76 8.34 -4.82
N ASN A 41 5.74 8.12 -3.98
CA ASN A 41 5.17 9.16 -3.13
C ASN A 41 5.62 9.09 -1.65
N TYR A 42 6.12 7.95 -1.17
CA TYR A 42 6.45 7.74 0.25
C TYR A 42 7.80 7.04 0.46
N THR A 43 8.29 7.08 1.70
CA THR A 43 9.35 6.16 2.15
C THR A 43 8.66 4.91 2.70
N VAL A 44 8.86 3.76 2.06
CA VAL A 44 8.22 2.50 2.41
C VAL A 44 9.27 1.41 2.54
N ASP A 45 9.16 0.61 3.60
CA ASP A 45 9.86 -0.66 3.73
C ASP A 45 9.16 -1.71 2.84
N LEU A 46 9.89 -2.30 1.89
CA LEU A 46 9.33 -3.21 0.90
C LEU A 46 8.88 -4.55 1.51
N ASP A 47 9.56 -5.03 2.54
CA ASP A 47 9.19 -6.24 3.27
C ASP A 47 7.89 -6.03 4.06
N LEU A 48 7.76 -4.86 4.70
CA LEU A 48 6.55 -4.46 5.40
C LEU A 48 5.38 -4.26 4.42
N LEU A 49 5.62 -3.63 3.27
CA LEU A 49 4.61 -3.47 2.22
C LEU A 49 4.11 -4.84 1.72
N ALA A 50 5.02 -5.74 1.37
CA ALA A 50 4.69 -7.09 0.92
C ALA A 50 3.88 -7.87 1.98
N SER A 51 4.29 -7.78 3.24
CA SER A 51 3.60 -8.40 4.37
C SER A 51 2.18 -7.82 4.56
N THR A 52 2.04 -6.50 4.46
CA THR A 52 0.77 -5.79 4.59
C THR A 52 -0.19 -6.17 3.46
N MET A 53 0.28 -6.18 2.21
CA MET A 53 -0.53 -6.57 1.05
C MET A 53 -0.99 -8.03 1.15
N ARG A 54 -0.11 -8.93 1.62
CA ARG A 54 -0.46 -10.32 1.88
C ARG A 54 -1.54 -10.43 2.97
N ALA A 55 -1.44 -9.66 4.04
CA ALA A 55 -2.44 -9.64 5.10
C ALA A 55 -3.80 -9.10 4.63
N MET A 56 -3.81 -8.13 3.71
CA MET A 56 -5.04 -7.59 3.10
C MET A 56 -5.71 -8.57 2.14
N ASP A 57 -4.93 -9.37 1.42
CA ASP A 57 -5.41 -10.41 0.51
C ASP A 57 -5.93 -11.65 1.26
N SER A 58 -5.35 -11.93 2.43
CA SER A 58 -5.69 -13.08 3.26
C SER A 58 -6.98 -12.91 4.05
N VAL A 59 -7.72 -11.81 3.91
CA VAL A 59 -9.06 -11.66 4.49
C VAL A 59 -10.02 -12.54 3.67
N PRO A 60 -10.40 -13.72 4.16
CA PRO A 60 -11.25 -14.61 3.41
C PRO A 60 -12.66 -14.01 3.38
N LEU A 61 -13.36 -14.23 2.27
CA LEU A 61 -14.81 -14.04 2.09
C LEU A 61 -15.66 -14.94 3.02
N GLU A 62 -15.26 -15.17 4.27
CA GLU A 62 -16.02 -15.96 5.26
C GLU A 62 -17.21 -15.19 5.86
N HIS A 63 -17.51 -13.99 5.38
CA HIS A 63 -18.76 -13.27 5.67
C HIS A 63 -19.80 -13.31 4.53
N ALA A 64 -19.62 -14.13 3.49
CA ALA A 64 -20.58 -14.25 2.38
C ALA A 64 -21.61 -15.38 2.51
N ARG A 65 -21.63 -16.14 3.62
CA ARG A 65 -22.61 -17.22 3.87
C ARG A 65 -23.10 -17.25 5.33
N ALA A 66 -23.71 -16.17 5.79
CA ALA A 66 -24.58 -16.19 6.97
C ALA A 66 -25.46 -14.93 7.03
N ALA A 67 -26.39 -14.78 6.09
CA ALA A 67 -27.59 -13.95 6.25
C ALA A 67 -28.68 -14.48 5.31
#